data_AF-A0A350IBY5-F1
#
_entry.id   AF-A0A350IBY5-F1
#
_cell.length_a   1.000
_cell.length_b   1.000
_cell.length_c   1.000
_cell.angle_alpha   90.00
_cell.angle_beta   90.00
_cell.angle_gamma   90.00
#
_symmetry.space_group_name_H-M   'P 1'
#
loop_
_entity.id
_entity.type
_entity.pdbx_description
1 polymer ?
#
loop_
_entity_poly.entity_id
_entity_poly.type
_entity_poly.pdbx_seq_one_letter_code
_entity_poly.pdbx_strand_id
1 'polypeptide(L)'
;MVDTEDLVWMNTDPEDLWVLDKLIISRYLGYVCGPVGLDVPAPGWYIVRPCVNALGLGLGAQRVWLEEDTCHLPPGHFWCEWLEGDHISVDYDYGKQVLAVQGFKNESTFTQWDKWIRVNTKIVMPSFLAPIKIKYRSMNCEYIGGKLIEVHLRGNPDFPGNRQEYIPVWKGDNTTPPLGYTYIEDPDLHGRIGAWIK
;
A
#
# COMPACT_ATOMS: atom_id res chain seq x y z
N MET A 1 -9.91 -10.38 -17.98
CA MET A 1 -8.84 -10.87 -17.09
C MET A 1 -9.41 -10.80 -15.69
N VAL A 2 -9.31 -11.84 -14.87
CA VAL A 2 -9.76 -11.74 -13.46
C VAL A 2 -8.73 -10.88 -12.73
N ASP A 3 -9.19 -9.92 -11.92
CA ASP A 3 -8.30 -9.07 -11.14
C ASP A 3 -7.46 -9.94 -10.17
N THR A 4 -6.19 -9.60 -9.97
CA THR A 4 -5.34 -10.38 -9.07
C THR A 4 -5.84 -10.36 -7.63
N GLU A 5 -6.45 -9.27 -7.19
CA GLU A 5 -7.02 -9.15 -5.85
C GLU A 5 -8.29 -10.00 -5.70
N ASP A 6 -9.12 -10.13 -6.75
CA ASP A 6 -10.27 -11.05 -6.75
C ASP A 6 -9.80 -12.50 -6.54
N LEU A 7 -8.72 -12.91 -7.22
CA LEU A 7 -8.13 -14.23 -7.03
C LEU A 7 -7.56 -14.40 -5.63
N VAL A 8 -6.93 -13.36 -5.06
CA VAL A 8 -6.47 -13.39 -3.67
C VAL A 8 -7.65 -13.64 -2.73
N TRP A 9 -8.73 -12.87 -2.85
CA TRP A 9 -9.91 -13.03 -2.01
C TRP A 9 -10.51 -14.44 -2.12
N MET A 10 -10.71 -14.95 -3.32
CA MET A 10 -11.35 -16.26 -3.54
C MET A 10 -10.53 -17.45 -3.04
N ASN A 11 -9.20 -17.34 -2.99
CA ASN A 11 -8.30 -18.46 -2.69
C ASN A 11 -7.63 -18.35 -1.32
N THR A 12 -7.81 -17.25 -0.60
CA THR A 12 -7.27 -17.09 0.76
C THR A 12 -8.12 -17.86 1.75
N ASP A 13 -7.47 -18.63 2.61
CA ASP A 13 -8.13 -19.31 3.73
C ASP A 13 -8.84 -18.25 4.60
N PRO A 14 -10.14 -18.42 4.92
CA PRO A 14 -10.86 -17.49 5.77
C PRO A 14 -10.14 -17.14 7.09
N GLU A 15 -9.37 -18.08 7.65
CA GLU A 15 -8.59 -17.85 8.88
C GLU A 15 -7.39 -16.91 8.68
N ASP A 16 -6.96 -16.67 7.44
CA ASP A 16 -5.83 -15.82 7.10
C ASP A 16 -6.25 -14.45 6.53
N LEU A 17 -7.55 -14.23 6.26
CA LEU A 17 -8.06 -12.97 5.68
C LEU A 17 -7.76 -11.72 6.52
N TRP A 18 -7.49 -11.89 7.82
CA TRP A 18 -7.09 -10.80 8.71
C TRP A 18 -5.86 -10.05 8.22
N VAL A 19 -5.00 -10.67 7.41
CA VAL A 19 -3.81 -10.04 6.84
C VAL A 19 -4.13 -8.95 5.82
N LEU A 20 -5.34 -8.94 5.27
CA LEU A 20 -5.80 -7.91 4.33
C LEU A 20 -6.44 -6.71 5.07
N ASP A 21 -6.65 -6.83 6.39
CA ASP A 21 -7.23 -5.80 7.23
C ASP A 21 -6.13 -4.93 7.87
N LYS A 22 -6.08 -3.67 7.44
CA LYS A 22 -5.10 -2.68 7.88
C LYS A 22 -5.23 -2.32 9.36
N LEU A 23 -6.45 -2.37 9.92
CA LEU A 23 -6.68 -2.13 11.34
C LEU A 23 -6.12 -3.29 12.16
N ILE A 24 -6.39 -4.54 11.77
CA ILE A 24 -5.85 -5.71 12.47
C ILE A 24 -4.31 -5.70 12.42
N ILE A 25 -3.71 -5.44 11.26
CA ILE A 25 -2.25 -5.30 11.13
C ILE A 25 -1.71 -4.21 12.07
N SER A 26 -2.34 -3.02 12.06
CA SER A 26 -1.92 -1.90 12.91
C SER A 26 -1.98 -2.26 14.40
N ARG A 27 -3.00 -3.03 14.81
CA ARG A 27 -3.14 -3.54 16.19
C ARG A 27 -2.05 -4.54 16.55
N TYR A 28 -1.69 -5.47 15.66
CA TYR A 28 -0.57 -6.41 15.88
C TYR A 28 0.77 -5.69 16.05
N LEU A 29 0.96 -4.59 15.33
CA LEU A 29 2.18 -3.79 15.35
C LEU A 29 2.24 -2.81 16.54
N GLY A 30 1.17 -2.71 17.33
CA GLY A 30 1.11 -1.84 18.50
C GLY A 30 0.98 -0.35 18.16
N TYR A 31 0.50 -0.01 16.96
CA TYR A 31 0.25 1.38 16.60
C TYR A 31 -0.92 1.95 17.39
N VAL A 32 -0.90 3.26 17.58
CA VAL A 32 -2.05 4.00 18.11
C VAL A 32 -3.11 4.08 17.02
N CYS A 33 -4.09 3.18 17.08
CA CYS A 33 -5.15 3.07 16.09
C CYS A 33 -6.47 2.60 16.70
N GLY A 34 -7.57 2.86 15.99
CA GLY A 34 -8.90 2.40 16.36
C GLY A 34 -9.89 2.52 15.20
N PRO A 35 -10.95 1.69 15.17
CA PRO A 35 -12.04 1.87 14.22
C PRO A 35 -12.73 3.23 14.45
N VAL A 36 -13.27 3.79 13.37
CA VAL A 36 -14.17 4.95 13.46
C VAL A 36 -15.33 4.65 14.40
N GLY A 37 -15.68 5.62 15.25
CA GLY A 37 -16.63 5.49 16.36
C GLY A 37 -15.96 5.30 17.73
N LEU A 38 -14.64 5.13 17.77
CA LEU A 38 -13.86 5.23 19.01
C LEU A 38 -13.06 6.53 19.06
N ASP A 39 -12.88 7.06 20.27
CA ASP A 39 -12.14 8.29 20.50
C ASP A 39 -10.64 8.12 20.24
N VAL A 40 -10.00 9.17 19.73
CA VAL A 40 -8.54 9.25 19.70
C VAL A 40 -7.97 9.56 21.09
N PRO A 41 -6.81 9.01 21.47
CA PRO A 41 -6.27 9.20 22.82
C PRO A 41 -5.64 10.58 23.04
N ALA A 42 -5.35 11.32 21.97
CA ALA A 42 -4.78 12.66 22.03
C ALA A 42 -5.07 13.44 20.74
N PRO A 43 -5.23 14.76 20.83
CA PRO A 43 -5.30 15.62 19.66
C PRO A 43 -4.09 15.50 18.73
N GLY A 44 -4.32 15.40 17.42
CA GLY A 44 -3.23 15.32 16.44
C GLY A 44 -3.67 15.02 15.01
N TRP A 45 -2.68 14.91 14.12
CA TRP A 45 -2.89 14.42 12.75
C TRP A 45 -2.90 12.90 12.72
N TYR A 46 -3.94 12.34 12.12
CA TYR A 46 -4.12 10.90 11.92
C TYR A 46 -4.35 10.61 10.44
N ILE A 47 -4.03 9.38 10.02
CA ILE A 47 -4.52 8.82 8.77
C ILE A 47 -5.87 8.14 9.04
N VAL A 48 -6.90 8.50 8.30
CA VAL A 48 -8.21 7.82 8.31
C VAL A 48 -8.40 7.16 6.96
N ARG A 49 -8.68 5.85 6.94
CA ARG A 49 -8.82 5.06 5.70
C ARG A 49 -9.65 3.79 5.92
N PRO A 50 -10.20 3.15 4.88
CA PRO A 50 -10.92 1.88 5.02
C PRO A 50 -10.06 0.79 5.67
N CYS A 51 -10.67 -0.08 6.49
CA CYS A 51 -9.95 -1.24 7.07
C CYS A 51 -9.46 -2.20 5.97
N VAL A 52 -10.35 -2.51 5.02
CA VAL A 52 -10.06 -3.34 3.83
C VAL A 52 -10.35 -2.49 2.59
N ASN A 53 -9.47 -2.54 1.59
CA ASN A 53 -9.64 -1.87 0.31
C ASN A 53 -9.00 -2.72 -0.81
N ALA A 54 -9.78 -3.61 -1.41
CA ALA A 54 -9.31 -4.47 -2.50
C ALA A 54 -9.06 -3.69 -3.81
N LEU A 55 -9.67 -2.51 -3.99
CA LEU A 55 -9.39 -1.64 -5.15
C LEU A 55 -8.00 -0.98 -5.04
N GLY A 56 -7.40 -0.95 -3.85
CA GLY A 56 -6.11 -0.30 -3.60
C GLY A 56 -6.12 1.21 -3.87
N LEU A 57 -5.03 1.70 -4.44
CA LEU A 57 -4.88 3.07 -4.96
C LEU A 57 -5.07 4.20 -3.93
N GLY A 58 -4.90 3.93 -2.64
CA GLY A 58 -5.11 4.93 -1.58
C GLY A 58 -6.55 5.46 -1.50
N LEU A 59 -7.54 4.75 -2.07
CA LEU A 59 -8.93 5.19 -2.08
C LEU A 59 -9.48 5.29 -0.65
N GLY A 60 -10.12 6.41 -0.35
CA GLY A 60 -10.68 6.72 0.97
C GLY A 60 -9.65 7.12 2.03
N ALA A 61 -8.36 7.21 1.68
CA ALA A 61 -7.33 7.67 2.61
C ALA A 61 -7.32 9.21 2.72
N GLN A 62 -7.30 9.71 3.95
CA GLN A 62 -7.29 11.13 4.24
C GLN A 62 -6.44 11.44 5.49
N ARG A 63 -5.78 12.61 5.48
CA ARG A 63 -5.13 13.18 6.66
C ARG A 63 -6.12 14.06 7.41
N VAL A 64 -6.41 13.73 8.66
CA VAL A 64 -7.45 14.39 9.47
C VAL A 64 -6.86 14.81 10.81
N TRP A 65 -7.17 16.03 11.26
CA TRP A 65 -6.91 16.45 12.62
C TRP A 65 -8.07 15.96 13.51
N LEU A 66 -7.77 15.13 14.50
CA LEU A 66 -8.75 14.55 15.42
C LEU A 66 -8.39 14.95 16.85
N GLU A 67 -9.38 15.21 17.70
CA GLU A 67 -9.19 15.63 19.09
C GLU A 67 -9.75 14.64 20.12
N GLU A 68 -10.91 14.04 19.84
CA GLU A 68 -11.53 13.00 20.67
C GLU A 68 -12.48 12.17 19.78
N ASP A 69 -13.71 12.65 19.57
CA ASP A 69 -14.75 11.93 18.83
C ASP A 69 -14.43 11.72 17.34
N THR A 70 -14.81 10.54 16.85
CA THR A 70 -14.66 10.15 15.44
C THR A 70 -15.98 9.73 14.78
N CYS A 71 -17.14 9.87 15.44
CA CYS A 71 -18.44 9.44 14.92
C CYS A 71 -18.89 10.15 13.64
N HIS A 72 -18.26 11.28 13.29
CA HIS A 72 -18.51 12.03 12.06
C HIS A 72 -17.78 11.44 10.83
N LEU A 73 -16.85 10.50 11.03
CA LEU A 73 -16.08 9.86 9.95
C LEU A 73 -16.86 8.71 9.30
N PRO A 74 -16.50 8.29 8.08
CA PRO A 74 -17.21 7.23 7.37
C PRO A 74 -17.12 5.87 8.10
N PRO A 75 -18.24 5.14 8.30
CA PRO A 75 -18.21 3.77 8.81
C PRO A 75 -17.32 2.84 7.96
N GLY A 76 -16.72 1.84 8.61
CA GLY A 76 -15.79 0.90 7.96
C GLY A 76 -14.37 1.47 7.73
N HIS A 77 -14.13 2.73 8.11
CA HIS A 77 -12.79 3.29 8.22
C HIS A 77 -12.21 3.08 9.62
N PHE A 78 -10.89 3.24 9.73
CA PHE A 78 -10.17 3.33 10.98
C PHE A 78 -9.22 4.51 10.96
N TRP A 79 -8.86 5.02 12.13
CA TRP A 79 -7.81 6.01 12.33
C TRP A 79 -6.53 5.33 12.85
N CYS A 80 -5.38 5.88 12.47
CA CYS A 80 -4.06 5.43 12.93
C CYS A 80 -3.11 6.62 13.07
N GLU A 81 -2.15 6.53 13.99
CA GLU A 81 -1.08 7.51 14.14
C GLU A 81 -0.45 7.86 12.78
N TRP A 82 -0.10 9.13 12.60
CA TRP A 82 0.59 9.56 11.41
C TRP A 82 2.01 8.99 11.39
N LEU A 83 2.37 8.33 10.29
CA LEU A 83 3.69 7.77 10.07
C LEU A 83 4.44 8.59 9.03
N GLU A 84 5.75 8.78 9.25
CA GLU A 84 6.62 9.57 8.38
C GLU A 84 7.83 8.73 7.95
N GLY A 85 8.44 9.14 6.82
CA GLY A 85 9.62 8.51 6.24
C GLY A 85 9.37 7.91 4.87
N ASP A 86 10.35 7.13 4.38
CA ASP A 86 10.31 6.56 3.04
C ASP A 86 9.13 5.60 2.86
N HIS A 87 8.43 5.73 1.72
CA HIS A 87 7.40 4.79 1.32
C HIS A 87 8.01 3.67 0.48
N ILE A 88 8.08 2.46 1.05
CA ILE A 88 8.74 1.30 0.46
C ILE A 88 7.73 0.17 0.26
N SER A 89 7.69 -0.41 -0.92
CA SER A 89 6.94 -1.65 -1.20
C SER A 89 7.93 -2.80 -1.38
N VAL A 90 7.69 -3.92 -0.71
CA VAL A 90 8.61 -5.07 -0.63
C VAL A 90 7.87 -6.35 -0.99
N ASP A 91 8.37 -7.07 -2.00
CA ASP A 91 7.90 -8.44 -2.26
C ASP A 91 8.75 -9.46 -1.52
N TYR A 92 8.05 -10.43 -0.94
CA TYR A 92 8.61 -11.63 -0.35
C TYR A 92 8.12 -12.87 -1.11
N ASP A 93 9.05 -13.78 -1.44
CA ASP A 93 8.79 -15.13 -1.94
C ASP A 93 9.10 -16.12 -0.82
N TYR A 94 8.09 -16.80 -0.28
CA TYR A 94 8.17 -17.62 0.94
C TYR A 94 8.86 -16.91 2.12
N GLY A 95 8.57 -15.62 2.29
CA GLY A 95 9.15 -14.77 3.34
C GLY A 95 10.59 -14.32 3.08
N LYS A 96 11.21 -14.69 1.95
CA LYS A 96 12.50 -14.15 1.52
C LYS A 96 12.26 -12.93 0.63
N GLN A 97 12.86 -11.80 0.99
CA GLN A 97 12.74 -10.58 0.19
C GLN A 97 13.35 -10.78 -1.21
N VAL A 98 12.57 -10.48 -2.25
CA VAL A 98 12.97 -10.57 -3.67
C VAL A 98 12.91 -9.24 -4.41
N LEU A 99 12.13 -8.28 -3.90
CA LEU A 99 12.01 -6.92 -4.45
C LEU A 99 11.97 -5.91 -3.30
N ALA A 100 12.52 -4.72 -3.52
CA ALA A 100 12.15 -3.52 -2.78
C ALA A 100 12.11 -2.36 -3.77
N VAL A 101 11.04 -1.56 -3.69
CA VAL A 101 10.85 -0.36 -4.51
C VAL A 101 10.44 0.80 -3.61
N GLN A 102 10.89 2.01 -3.94
CA GLN A 102 10.54 3.23 -3.24
C GLN A 102 9.65 4.10 -4.11
N GLY A 103 8.55 4.56 -3.54
CA GLY A 103 7.62 5.49 -4.17
C GLY A 103 7.93 6.93 -3.79
N PHE A 104 7.82 7.84 -4.76
CA PHE A 104 7.99 9.27 -4.59
C PHE A 104 6.72 9.97 -5.05
N LYS A 105 6.22 10.88 -4.23
CA LYS A 105 5.04 11.70 -4.52
C LYS A 105 5.10 13.00 -3.72
N ASN A 106 4.29 13.98 -4.12
CA ASN A 106 4.02 15.15 -3.30
C ASN A 106 3.29 14.75 -1.99
N GLU A 107 3.61 15.41 -0.88
CA GLU A 107 2.95 15.20 0.41
C GLU A 107 1.45 15.53 0.39
N SER A 108 1.00 16.34 -0.57
CA SER A 108 -0.40 16.74 -0.72
C SER A 108 -1.30 15.67 -1.35
N THR A 109 -0.77 14.51 -1.73
CA THR A 109 -1.54 13.44 -2.39
C THR A 109 -1.27 12.07 -1.79
N PHE A 110 -2.30 11.24 -1.81
CA PHE A 110 -2.22 9.82 -1.45
C PHE A 110 -2.22 8.89 -2.66
N THR A 111 -2.45 9.42 -3.86
CA THR A 111 -2.87 8.64 -5.02
C THR A 111 -1.96 8.86 -6.22
N GLN A 112 -1.57 10.12 -6.48
CA GLN A 112 -0.75 10.46 -7.64
C GLN A 112 0.74 10.40 -7.31
N TRP A 113 1.39 9.36 -7.80
CA TRP A 113 2.83 9.15 -7.67
C TRP A 113 3.62 9.83 -8.80
N ASP A 114 4.79 10.35 -8.45
CA ASP A 114 5.73 10.92 -9.42
C ASP A 114 6.57 9.82 -10.07
N LYS A 115 7.05 8.86 -9.26
CA LYS A 115 7.81 7.70 -9.72
C LYS A 115 7.96 6.63 -8.64
N TRP A 116 8.28 5.43 -9.09
CA TRP A 116 8.77 4.33 -8.28
C TRP A 116 10.08 3.79 -8.84
N ILE A 117 11.03 3.47 -7.96
CA ILE A 117 12.34 2.93 -8.36
C ILE A 117 12.69 1.72 -7.53
N ARG A 118 13.38 0.73 -8.12
CA ARG A 118 13.98 -0.38 -7.38
C ARG A 118 15.10 0.13 -6.48
N VAL A 119 15.13 -0.35 -5.24
CA VAL A 119 16.12 0.02 -4.21
C VAL A 119 16.75 -1.23 -3.58
N ASN A 120 17.89 -1.05 -2.92
CA ASN A 120 18.62 -2.13 -2.25
C ASN A 120 18.23 -2.29 -0.76
N THR A 121 17.28 -1.49 -0.27
CA THR A 121 16.78 -1.52 1.11
C THR A 121 16.40 -2.93 1.52
N LYS A 122 16.88 -3.36 2.69
CA LYS A 122 16.58 -4.67 3.26
C LYS A 122 15.62 -4.49 4.42
N ILE A 123 14.44 -5.08 4.31
CA ILE A 123 13.42 -5.08 5.35
C ILE A 123 13.15 -6.54 5.70
N VAL A 124 13.27 -6.88 6.98
CA VAL A 124 12.94 -8.22 7.46
C VAL A 124 11.43 -8.30 7.61
N MET A 125 10.83 -9.33 7.02
CA MET A 125 9.39 -9.57 7.17
C MET A 125 9.02 -9.69 8.66
N PRO A 126 8.01 -8.94 9.14
CA PRO A 126 7.58 -9.04 10.53
C PRO A 126 7.24 -10.46 10.96
N SER A 127 7.66 -10.86 12.17
CA SER A 127 7.57 -12.24 12.64
C SER A 127 6.14 -12.76 12.79
N PHE A 128 5.17 -11.88 13.05
CA PHE A 128 3.76 -12.28 13.14
C PHE A 128 3.18 -12.78 11.80
N LEU A 129 3.82 -12.45 10.66
CA LEU A 129 3.48 -12.97 9.34
C LEU A 129 4.12 -14.35 9.06
N ALA A 130 4.92 -14.89 9.98
CA ALA A 130 5.58 -16.18 9.82
C ALA A 130 4.63 -17.37 9.55
N PRO A 131 3.43 -17.45 10.15
CA PRO A 131 2.49 -18.53 9.85
C PRO A 131 1.96 -18.48 8.40
N ILE A 132 1.81 -17.26 7.86
CA ILE A 132 1.21 -17.01 6.55
C ILE A 132 2.21 -17.29 5.43
N LYS A 133 3.49 -16.93 5.58
CA LYS A 133 4.51 -17.13 4.52
C LYS A 133 4.73 -18.59 4.10
N ILE A 134 4.29 -19.56 4.91
CA ILE A 134 4.39 -21.00 4.58
C ILE A 134 3.24 -21.39 3.65
N LYS A 135 2.05 -20.82 3.88
CA LYS A 135 0.83 -21.10 3.11
C LYS A 135 0.81 -20.34 1.78
N TYR A 136 1.24 -19.08 1.78
CA TYR A 136 1.19 -18.20 0.61
C TYR A 136 2.60 -17.91 0.10
N ARG A 137 2.82 -18.23 -1.17
CA ARG A 137 4.10 -18.04 -1.82
C ARG A 137 4.50 -16.57 -1.89
N SER A 138 3.63 -15.73 -2.44
CA SER A 138 3.94 -14.34 -2.77
C SER A 138 3.21 -13.39 -1.84
N MET A 139 3.94 -12.42 -1.31
CA MET A 139 3.40 -11.39 -0.44
C MET A 139 4.06 -10.06 -0.75
N ASN A 140 3.27 -9.02 -0.96
CA ASN A 140 3.72 -7.65 -1.05
C ASN A 140 3.38 -6.95 0.27
N CYS A 141 4.35 -6.23 0.82
CA CYS A 141 4.17 -5.45 2.03
C CYS A 141 4.58 -4.00 1.77
N GLU A 142 3.72 -3.06 2.13
CA GLU A 142 4.00 -1.63 2.05
C GLU A 142 4.40 -1.08 3.41
N TYR A 143 5.40 -0.19 3.42
CA TYR A 143 6.00 0.38 4.60
C TYR A 143 6.11 1.90 4.47
N ILE A 144 5.99 2.61 5.60
CA ILE A 144 6.36 4.02 5.73
C ILE A 144 7.38 4.13 6.86
N GLY A 145 8.57 4.68 6.59
CA GLY A 145 9.60 4.85 7.62
C GLY A 145 10.04 3.51 8.26
N GLY A 146 9.97 2.41 7.50
CA GLY A 146 10.27 1.05 7.98
C GLY A 146 9.15 0.38 8.80
N LYS A 147 8.02 1.08 9.03
CA LYS A 147 6.82 0.54 9.70
C LYS A 147 5.86 -0.04 8.67
N LEU A 148 5.43 -1.29 8.83
CA LEU A 148 4.48 -1.96 7.94
C LEU A 148 3.10 -1.29 8.01
N ILE A 149 2.47 -1.04 6.87
CA ILE A 149 1.16 -0.34 6.78
C ILE A 149 0.08 -1.09 6.00
N GLU A 150 0.45 -2.05 5.15
CA GLU A 150 -0.46 -2.81 4.30
C GLU A 150 0.22 -4.09 3.80
N VAL A 151 -0.57 -5.16 3.58
CA VAL A 151 -0.10 -6.44 3.05
C VAL A 151 -1.07 -6.91 1.96
N HIS A 152 -0.52 -7.42 0.86
CA HIS A 152 -1.24 -8.14 -0.17
C HIS A 152 -0.67 -9.55 -0.31
N LEU A 153 -1.51 -10.56 -0.55
CA LEU A 153 -1.09 -11.95 -0.81
C LEU A 153 -0.78 -12.21 -2.30
N ARG A 154 -0.09 -11.26 -2.91
CA ARG A 154 0.42 -11.28 -4.30
C ARG A 154 1.67 -10.42 -4.38
N GLY A 155 2.43 -10.54 -5.47
CA GLY A 155 3.56 -9.64 -5.75
C GLY A 155 3.13 -8.28 -6.26
N ASN A 156 4.09 -7.36 -6.37
CA ASN A 156 3.89 -6.05 -6.95
C ASN A 156 3.69 -6.17 -8.49
N PRO A 157 2.51 -5.82 -9.04
CA PRO A 157 2.24 -5.94 -10.47
C PRO A 157 3.01 -4.91 -11.32
N ASP A 158 3.44 -3.80 -10.70
CA ASP A 158 4.14 -2.70 -11.36
C ASP A 158 5.63 -2.97 -11.53
N PHE A 159 6.18 -4.07 -11.00
CA PHE A 159 7.61 -4.42 -11.10
C PHE A 159 7.88 -5.88 -11.52
N PRO A 160 7.32 -6.36 -12.65
CA PRO A 160 7.61 -7.69 -13.17
C PRO A 160 9.07 -7.80 -13.63
N GLY A 161 9.67 -8.98 -13.40
CA GLY A 161 11.00 -9.32 -13.92
C GLY A 161 12.10 -8.38 -13.40
N ASN A 162 12.81 -7.76 -14.34
CA ASN A 162 13.96 -6.89 -14.07
C ASN A 162 13.66 -5.40 -14.18
N ARG A 163 12.38 -4.98 -14.17
CA ARG A 163 11.99 -3.56 -14.17
C ARG A 163 12.69 -2.81 -13.04
N GLN A 164 13.29 -1.67 -13.38
CA GLN A 164 14.06 -0.79 -12.51
C GLN A 164 13.25 0.45 -12.11
N GLU A 165 12.47 1.01 -13.03
CA GLU A 165 11.71 2.24 -12.79
C GLU A 165 10.29 2.13 -13.37
N TYR A 166 9.35 2.79 -12.68
CA TYR A 166 7.96 2.93 -13.08
C TYR A 166 7.54 4.38 -12.84
N ILE A 167 7.24 5.13 -13.89
CA ILE A 167 6.84 6.55 -13.82
C ILE A 167 5.41 6.65 -14.34
N PRO A 168 4.42 6.84 -13.46
CA PRO A 168 3.03 7.02 -13.87
C PRO A 168 2.89 8.20 -14.84
N VAL A 169 1.99 8.06 -15.80
CA VAL A 169 1.56 9.15 -16.69
C VAL A 169 0.10 9.43 -16.40
N TRP A 170 -0.19 10.66 -15.96
CA TRP A 170 -1.53 11.09 -15.60
C TRP A 170 -2.21 11.78 -16.78
N LYS A 171 -3.55 11.79 -16.78
CA LYS A 171 -4.33 12.48 -17.79
C LYS A 171 -3.97 13.97 -17.83
N GLY A 172 -3.45 14.42 -18.98
CA GLY A 172 -2.99 15.80 -19.18
C GLY A 172 -1.47 15.96 -19.14
N ASP A 173 -0.74 14.94 -18.71
CA ASP A 173 0.72 14.94 -18.75
C ASP A 173 1.25 14.83 -20.18
N ASN A 174 2.49 15.29 -20.35
CA ASN A 174 3.22 15.09 -21.59
C ASN A 174 3.57 13.61 -21.75
N THR A 175 3.13 13.02 -22.86
CA THR A 175 3.40 11.62 -23.22
C THR A 175 4.68 11.44 -24.03
N THR A 176 5.60 12.42 -24.03
CA THR A 176 6.91 12.27 -24.66
C THR A 176 7.83 11.42 -23.76
N PRO A 177 8.32 10.25 -24.21
CA PRO A 177 9.14 9.36 -23.40
C PRO A 177 10.46 10.03 -23.00
N PRO A 178 10.90 9.87 -21.74
CA PRO A 178 12.30 10.10 -21.40
C PRO A 178 13.20 9.12 -22.18
N LEU A 179 14.44 9.52 -22.48
CA LEU A 179 15.36 8.67 -23.23
C LEU A 179 15.59 7.33 -22.50
N GLY A 180 15.37 6.22 -23.22
CA GLY A 180 15.57 4.86 -22.69
C GLY A 180 14.39 4.26 -21.94
N TYR A 181 13.21 4.88 -22.03
CA TYR A 181 11.97 4.36 -21.45
C TYR A 181 11.00 3.83 -22.52
N THR A 182 10.16 2.87 -22.11
CA THR A 182 9.07 2.33 -22.91
C THR A 182 7.73 2.72 -22.29
N TYR A 183 6.74 3.11 -23.11
CA TYR A 183 5.37 3.33 -22.63
C TYR A 183 4.64 2.00 -22.45
N ILE A 184 3.85 1.88 -21.39
CA ILE A 184 2.82 0.85 -21.26
C ILE A 184 1.46 1.50 -20.93
N GLU A 185 0.39 0.92 -21.47
CA GLU A 185 -0.97 1.24 -21.03
C GLU A 185 -1.23 0.61 -19.67
N ASP A 186 -1.66 1.43 -18.72
CA ASP A 186 -1.89 1.03 -17.33
C ASP A 186 -2.84 2.02 -16.64
N PRO A 187 -4.10 2.10 -17.08
CA PRO A 187 -5.04 3.09 -16.57
C PRO A 187 -5.57 2.75 -15.18
N ASP A 188 -5.83 3.77 -14.37
CA ASP A 188 -6.42 3.62 -13.03
C ASP A 188 -7.59 4.59 -12.77
N LEU A 189 -8.23 4.45 -11.61
CA LEU A 189 -9.39 5.26 -11.20
C LEU A 189 -9.06 6.73 -10.89
N HIS A 190 -7.78 7.06 -10.67
CA HIS A 190 -7.31 8.42 -10.39
C HIS A 190 -6.87 9.18 -11.65
N GLY A 191 -7.05 8.56 -12.82
CA GLY A 191 -6.73 9.16 -14.10
C GLY A 191 -5.31 8.89 -14.57
N ARG A 192 -4.62 7.88 -14.03
CA ARG A 192 -3.44 7.31 -14.70
C ARG A 192 -3.90 6.80 -16.07
N ILE A 193 -3.12 7.08 -17.10
CA ILE A 193 -3.36 6.59 -18.47
C ILE A 193 -2.34 5.53 -18.88
N GLY A 194 -1.21 5.48 -18.20
CA GLY A 194 -0.14 4.52 -18.42
C GLY A 194 1.07 4.81 -17.58
N ALA A 195 2.21 4.26 -17.98
CA ALA A 195 3.48 4.49 -17.31
C ALA A 195 4.67 4.39 -18.27
N TRP A 196 5.72 5.15 -17.97
CA TRP A 196 7.04 4.92 -18.53
C TRP A 196 7.79 3.91 -17.68
N ILE A 197 8.30 2.86 -18.31
CA ILE A 197 9.06 1.79 -17.65
C ILE A 197 10.48 1.68 -18.19
N LYS A 198 11.39 1.23 -17.33
CA LYS A 198 12.79 0.95 -17.64
C LYS A 198 13.25 -0.32 -16.92
#